data_AF-A0A087UN61-F1
#
_entry.id   AF-A0A087UN61-F1
#
_cell.length_a   1.000
_cell.length_b   1.000
_cell.length_c   1.000
_cell.angle_alpha   90.00
_cell.angle_beta   90.00
_cell.angle_gamma   90.00
#
_symmetry.space_group_name_H-M   'P 1'
#
loop_
_entity.id
_entity.type
_entity.pdbx_description
1 polymer ?
#
loop_
_entity_poly.entity_id
_entity_poly.type
_entity_poly.pdbx_seq_one_letter_code
_entity_poly.pdbx_strand_id
1 'polypeptide(L)'
;MEVAALVSGINPSINAMSDSIELARLQQQLLWLLYDLNHLKTYPMALGNLGDLEEISPSPGRPPPIELFRESILAAQSFYCNMHVYPYTYLGGYLYRNGRYKGALEAWANAADVIRKYNYSRDDEEIYKEFLEIA
;
A
#
# COMPACT_ATOMS: atom_id res chain seq x y z
N MET A 1 -13.08 9.99 -4.89
CA MET A 1 -12.34 8.71 -4.97
C MET A 1 -11.91 8.37 -6.38
N GLU A 2 -12.74 8.59 -7.41
CA GLU A 2 -12.41 8.27 -8.81
C GLU A 2 -11.10 8.89 -9.30
N VAL A 3 -10.88 10.19 -9.00
CA VAL A 3 -9.60 10.87 -9.32
C VAL A 3 -8.42 10.21 -8.61
N ALA A 4 -8.59 9.79 -7.35
CA ALA A 4 -7.53 9.09 -6.63
C ALA A 4 -7.21 7.72 -7.26
N ALA A 5 -8.22 7.01 -7.74
CA ALA A 5 -8.01 5.75 -8.45
C ALA A 5 -7.26 5.97 -9.77
N LEU A 6 -7.58 7.04 -10.52
CA LEU A 6 -6.85 7.41 -11.74
C LEU A 6 -5.38 7.76 -11.44
N VAL A 7 -5.12 8.51 -10.38
CA VAL A 7 -3.75 8.85 -9.96
C VAL A 7 -2.99 7.61 -9.48
N SER A 8 -3.61 6.75 -8.67
CA SER A 8 -3.00 5.49 -8.25
C SER A 8 -2.75 4.53 -9.42
N GLY A 9 -3.51 4.64 -10.50
CA GLY A 9 -3.34 3.86 -11.73
C GLY A 9 -2.25 4.37 -12.68
N ILE A 10 -1.57 5.49 -12.37
CA ILE A 10 -0.38 5.91 -13.11
C ILE A 10 0.68 4.81 -13.00
N ASN A 11 1.24 4.38 -14.13
CA ASN A 11 2.30 3.38 -14.19
C ASN A 11 3.62 4.04 -14.63
N PRO A 12 4.61 4.20 -13.74
CA PRO A 12 5.91 4.75 -14.08
C PRO A 12 6.81 3.83 -14.91
N SER A 13 6.52 2.53 -15.00
CA SER A 13 7.38 1.54 -15.65
C SER A 13 7.56 1.81 -17.14
N ILE A 14 8.81 2.02 -17.57
CA ILE A 14 9.21 2.07 -18.99
C ILE A 14 9.46 0.65 -19.50
N ASN A 15 10.10 -0.18 -18.69
CA ASN A 15 10.34 -1.61 -18.91
C ASN A 15 10.59 -2.30 -17.56
N ALA A 16 10.83 -3.62 -17.58
CA ALA A 16 10.98 -4.43 -16.38
C ALA A 16 12.09 -3.99 -15.39
N MET A 17 13.04 -3.16 -15.82
CA MET A 17 14.19 -2.74 -15.01
C MET A 17 14.30 -1.22 -14.84
N SER A 18 13.39 -0.42 -15.40
CA SER A 18 13.49 1.04 -15.35
C SER A 18 12.14 1.75 -15.30
N ASP A 19 12.05 2.75 -14.42
CA ASP A 19 10.89 3.62 -14.24
C ASP A 19 11.19 5.05 -14.69
N SER A 20 10.15 5.77 -15.13
CA SER A 20 10.20 7.23 -15.34
C SER A 20 10.12 7.95 -14.02
N ILE A 21 11.19 8.69 -13.70
CA ILE A 21 11.28 9.53 -12.50
C ILE A 21 10.22 10.64 -12.53
N GLU A 22 9.94 11.19 -13.70
CA GLU A 22 8.94 12.25 -13.90
C GLU A 22 7.53 11.76 -13.59
N LEU A 23 7.17 10.56 -14.05
CA LEU A 23 5.86 9.96 -13.78
C LEU A 23 5.71 9.55 -12.31
N ALA A 24 6.74 8.95 -11.71
CA ALA A 24 6.73 8.62 -10.28
C ALA A 24 6.57 9.89 -9.42
N ARG A 25 7.31 10.95 -9.74
CA ARG A 25 7.21 12.25 -9.06
C ARG A 25 5.83 12.89 -9.26
N LEU A 26 5.26 12.82 -10.47
CA LEU A 26 3.91 13.34 -10.73
C LEU A 26 2.86 12.58 -9.91
N GLN A 27 2.93 11.25 -9.89
CA GLN A 27 2.04 10.41 -9.09
C GLN A 27 2.13 10.76 -7.60
N GLN A 28 3.34 10.86 -7.06
CA GLN A 28 3.59 11.23 -5.67
C GLN A 28 3.02 12.60 -5.32
N GLN A 29 3.25 13.62 -6.16
CA GLN A 29 2.74 14.98 -5.92
C GLN A 29 1.21 15.04 -5.97
N LEU A 30 0.57 14.32 -6.89
CA LEU A 30 -0.88 14.26 -6.98
C LEU A 30 -1.49 13.48 -5.80
N LEU A 31 -0.87 12.40 -5.35
CA LEU A 31 -1.30 11.68 -4.16
C LEU A 31 -1.19 12.55 -2.90
N TRP A 32 -0.11 13.33 -2.76
CA TRP A 32 -0.02 14.32 -1.67
C TRP A 32 -1.10 15.38 -1.73
N LEU A 33 -1.40 15.92 -2.90
CA LEU A 33 -2.50 16.88 -3.07
C LEU A 33 -3.84 16.26 -2.62
N LEU A 34 -4.11 15.02 -3.02
CA LEU A 34 -5.31 14.30 -2.61
C LEU A 34 -5.33 13.97 -1.12
N TYR A 35 -4.17 13.69 -0.54
CA TYR A 35 -4.00 13.46 0.90
C TYR A 35 -4.36 14.73 1.69
N ASP A 36 -3.79 15.88 1.29
CA ASP A 36 -4.02 17.18 1.95
C ASP A 36 -5.48 17.62 1.87
N LEU A 37 -6.18 17.27 0.78
CA LEU A 37 -7.60 17.51 0.59
C LEU A 37 -8.51 16.46 1.26
N ASN A 38 -7.94 15.55 2.09
CA ASN A 38 -8.64 14.44 2.76
C ASN A 38 -9.35 13.46 1.81
N HIS A 39 -8.97 13.43 0.54
CA HIS A 39 -9.56 12.51 -0.44
C HIS A 39 -9.02 11.08 -0.35
N LEU A 40 -7.90 10.87 0.35
CA LEU A 40 -7.32 9.54 0.59
C LEU A 40 -7.75 8.90 1.93
N LYS A 41 -8.46 9.63 2.79
CA LYS A 41 -8.83 9.17 4.15
C LYS A 41 -9.56 7.81 4.16
N THR A 42 -10.37 7.56 3.14
CA THR A 42 -11.13 6.31 2.98
C THR A 42 -10.55 5.43 1.86
N TYR A 43 -9.30 5.63 1.43
CA TYR A 43 -8.73 4.84 0.33
C TYR A 43 -7.41 4.17 0.73
N PRO A 44 -7.48 3.00 1.41
CA PRO A 44 -6.30 2.33 1.97
C PRO A 44 -5.16 2.07 0.96
N MET A 45 -5.50 1.63 -0.24
CA MET A 45 -4.51 1.25 -1.27
C MET A 45 -3.77 2.48 -1.81
N ALA A 46 -4.43 3.64 -1.91
CA ALA A 46 -3.76 4.88 -2.31
C ALA A 46 -2.79 5.39 -1.23
N LEU A 47 -3.12 5.19 0.06
CA LEU A 47 -2.19 5.46 1.17
C LEU A 47 -0.98 4.52 1.13
N GLY A 48 -1.19 3.24 0.78
CA GLY A 48 -0.11 2.27 0.56
C GLY A 48 0.82 2.70 -0.59
N ASN A 49 0.24 3.02 -1.75
CA ASN A 49 0.98 3.52 -2.92
C ASN A 49 1.81 4.78 -2.58
N LEU A 50 1.22 5.76 -1.87
CA LEU A 50 1.97 6.93 -1.42
C LEU A 50 3.11 6.56 -0.46
N GLY A 51 2.89 5.58 0.42
CA GLY A 51 3.92 5.03 1.32
C GLY A 51 5.10 4.45 0.56
N ASP A 52 4.85 3.64 -0.48
CA ASP A 52 5.91 3.07 -1.32
C ASP A 52 6.69 4.16 -2.06
N LEU A 53 6.02 5.17 -2.63
CA LEU A 53 6.68 6.29 -3.30
C LEU A 53 7.55 7.12 -2.35
N GLU A 54 7.09 7.35 -1.12
CA GLU A 54 7.86 8.04 -0.08
C GLU A 54 9.03 7.20 0.45
N GLU A 55 8.96 5.87 0.42
CA GLU A 55 10.11 5.02 0.73
C GLU A 55 11.22 5.19 -0.33
N ILE A 56 10.83 5.28 -1.61
CA ILE A 56 11.77 5.46 -2.73
C ILE A 56 12.38 6.85 -2.74
N SER A 57 11.55 7.90 -2.60
CA SER A 57 11.99 9.30 -2.68
C SER A 57 11.26 10.16 -1.65
N PRO A 58 11.79 10.28 -0.42
CA PRO A 58 11.13 11.03 0.65
C PRO A 58 10.93 12.51 0.32
N SER A 59 9.73 13.02 0.56
CA SER A 59 9.38 14.42 0.41
C SER A 59 9.71 15.22 1.69
N PRO A 60 10.47 16.32 1.63
CA PRO A 60 10.78 17.13 2.80
C PRO A 60 9.52 17.65 3.52
N GLY A 61 9.44 17.44 4.83
CA GLY A 61 8.32 17.90 5.66
C GLY A 61 7.07 17.01 5.61
N ARG A 62 7.11 15.88 4.89
CA ARG A 62 6.05 14.87 4.88
C ARG A 62 6.28 13.79 5.94
N PRO A 63 5.21 13.10 6.39
CA PRO A 63 5.34 12.00 7.35
C PRO A 63 6.15 10.83 6.76
N PRO A 64 6.81 10.03 7.61
CA PRO A 64 7.56 8.87 7.16
C PRO A 64 6.64 7.79 6.57
N PRO A 65 7.13 6.94 5.64
CA PRO A 65 6.34 5.88 4.99
C PRO A 65 5.56 4.97 5.95
N ILE A 66 6.17 4.65 7.09
CA ILE A 66 5.55 3.79 8.12
C ILE A 66 4.24 4.36 8.67
N GLU A 67 4.09 5.68 8.72
CA GLU A 67 2.84 6.32 9.16
C GLU A 67 1.75 6.15 8.09
N LEU A 68 2.08 6.31 6.82
CA LEU A 68 1.14 6.09 5.70
C LEU A 68 0.64 4.65 5.64
N PHE A 69 1.52 3.66 5.85
CA PHE A 69 1.11 2.26 5.93
C PHE A 69 0.19 1.97 7.13
N ARG A 70 0.45 2.60 8.28
CA ARG A 70 -0.44 2.49 9.45
C ARG A 70 -1.78 3.15 9.21
N GLU A 71 -1.81 4.32 8.58
CA GLU A 71 -3.04 4.98 8.18
C GLU A 71 -3.85 4.16 7.18
N SER A 72 -3.19 3.49 6.23
CA SER A 72 -3.83 2.54 5.32
C SER A 72 -4.59 1.44 6.09
N ILE A 73 -3.94 0.84 7.09
CA ILE A 73 -4.57 -0.18 7.95
C ILE A 73 -5.74 0.43 8.75
N LEU A 74 -5.56 1.61 9.33
CA LEU A 74 -6.62 2.29 10.07
C LEU A 74 -7.84 2.60 9.20
N ALA A 75 -7.62 3.00 7.94
CA ALA A 75 -8.69 3.23 6.98
C ALA A 75 -9.44 1.92 6.65
N ALA A 76 -8.72 0.81 6.46
CA ALA A 76 -9.33 -0.51 6.27
C ALA A 76 -10.18 -0.95 7.47
N GLN A 77 -9.69 -0.71 8.68
CA GLN A 77 -10.41 -1.04 9.92
C GLN A 77 -11.65 -0.17 10.12
N SER A 78 -11.52 1.14 9.89
CA SER A 78 -12.56 2.11 10.20
C SER A 78 -13.70 2.14 9.18
N PHE A 79 -13.37 1.96 7.89
CA PHE A 79 -14.34 2.15 6.80
C PHE A 79 -14.73 0.85 6.09
N TYR A 80 -13.97 -0.24 6.28
CA TYR A 80 -14.12 -1.49 5.53
C TYR A 80 -14.16 -2.73 6.43
N CYS A 81 -14.54 -2.58 7.70
CA CYS A 81 -14.68 -3.69 8.67
C CYS A 81 -13.44 -4.58 8.79
N ASN A 82 -12.26 -4.03 8.53
CA ASN A 82 -11.00 -4.76 8.48
C ASN A 82 -11.02 -6.00 7.56
N MET A 83 -11.49 -5.79 6.33
CA MET A 83 -11.62 -6.80 5.29
C MET A 83 -10.61 -6.61 4.14
N HIS A 84 -9.67 -5.67 4.22
CA HIS A 84 -8.64 -5.48 3.19
C HIS A 84 -7.31 -6.09 3.63
N VAL A 85 -6.69 -6.89 2.76
CA VAL A 85 -5.43 -7.59 3.05
C VAL A 85 -4.20 -6.73 2.72
N TYR A 86 -4.21 -6.06 1.55
CA TYR A 86 -3.07 -5.28 1.06
C TYR A 86 -2.47 -4.25 2.04
N PRO A 87 -3.26 -3.51 2.86
CA PRO A 87 -2.69 -2.61 3.86
C PRO A 87 -1.66 -3.26 4.79
N TYR A 88 -1.88 -4.53 5.13
CA TYR A 88 -0.98 -5.31 5.96
C TYR A 88 0.23 -5.83 5.18
N THR A 89 0.05 -6.22 3.92
CA THR A 89 1.18 -6.69 3.09
C THR A 89 2.13 -5.56 2.74
N TYR A 90 1.63 -4.35 2.47
CA TYR A 90 2.45 -3.14 2.31
C TYR A 90 3.34 -2.89 3.53
N LEU A 91 2.76 -2.87 4.73
CA LEU A 91 3.53 -2.70 5.98
C LEU A 91 4.55 -3.83 6.18
N GLY A 92 4.15 -5.08 5.93
CA GLY A 92 5.03 -6.24 6.03
C GLY A 92 6.23 -6.15 5.09
N GLY A 93 5.99 -5.81 3.83
CA GLY A 93 7.03 -5.61 2.82
C GLY A 93 7.99 -4.49 3.19
N TYR A 94 7.48 -3.33 3.60
CA TYR A 94 8.28 -2.22 4.09
C TYR A 94 9.19 -2.63 5.26
N LEU A 95 8.61 -3.27 6.29
CA LEU A 95 9.37 -3.70 7.47
C LEU A 95 10.44 -4.74 7.12
N TYR A 96 10.12 -5.65 6.19
CA TYR A 96 11.06 -6.67 5.72
C TYR A 96 12.25 -6.04 4.98
N ARG A 97 12.00 -5.14 4.01
CA ARG A 97 13.05 -4.40 3.28
C ARG A 97 13.97 -3.61 4.20
N ASN A 98 13.45 -3.14 5.33
CA ASN A 98 14.17 -2.38 6.34
C ASN A 98 14.76 -3.25 7.48
N GLY A 99 14.84 -4.58 7.31
CA GLY A 99 15.46 -5.52 8.27
C GLY A 99 14.69 -5.72 9.57
N ARG A 100 13.45 -5.25 9.67
CA ARG A 100 12.60 -5.34 10.87
C ARG A 100 11.73 -6.60 10.84
N TYR A 101 12.37 -7.76 10.76
CA TYR A 101 11.72 -9.05 10.50
C TYR A 101 10.60 -9.41 11.47
N LYS A 102 10.78 -9.12 12.77
CA LYS A 102 9.73 -9.38 13.77
C LYS A 102 8.43 -8.63 13.44
N GLY A 103 8.55 -7.36 13.08
CA GLY A 103 7.39 -6.55 12.71
C GLY A 103 6.81 -6.96 11.36
N ALA A 104 7.64 -7.40 10.41
CA ALA A 104 7.18 -7.93 9.13
C ALA A 104 6.33 -9.20 9.32
N LEU A 105 6.82 -10.15 10.11
CA LEU A 105 6.07 -11.38 10.46
C LEU A 105 4.76 -11.07 11.18
N GLU A 106 4.74 -10.09 12.08
CA GLU A 106 3.52 -9.64 12.75
C GLU A 106 2.52 -9.02 11.75
N ALA A 107 2.98 -8.20 10.81
CA ALA A 107 2.13 -7.63 9.76
C ALA A 107 1.55 -8.71 8.84
N TRP A 108 2.34 -9.69 8.42
CA TRP A 108 1.86 -10.81 7.59
C TRP A 108 0.93 -11.76 8.35
N ALA A 109 1.16 -11.97 9.66
CA ALA A 109 0.21 -12.69 10.51
C ALA A 109 -1.15 -11.95 10.58
N ASN A 110 -1.13 -10.63 10.71
CA ASN A 110 -2.36 -9.82 10.65
C ASN A 110 -3.05 -9.89 9.27
N ALA A 111 -2.28 -9.94 8.17
CA ALA A 111 -2.81 -10.18 6.83
C ALA A 111 -3.53 -11.55 6.74
N ALA A 112 -2.92 -12.60 7.30
CA ALA A 112 -3.50 -13.94 7.39
C ALA A 112 -4.78 -13.96 8.24
N ASP A 113 -4.84 -13.15 9.30
CA ASP A 113 -6.03 -12.97 10.14
C ASP A 113 -7.21 -12.30 9.40
N VAL A 114 -6.93 -11.51 8.36
CA VAL A 114 -7.96 -10.96 7.48
C VAL A 114 -8.40 -12.01 6.46
N ILE A 115 -7.45 -12.65 5.76
CA ILE A 115 -7.80 -13.58 4.67
C ILE A 115 -8.56 -14.82 5.18
N ARG A 116 -8.33 -15.28 6.42
CA ARG A 116 -9.07 -16.42 7.00
C ARG A 116 -10.59 -16.20 7.11
N LYS A 117 -11.06 -14.96 6.98
CA LYS A 117 -12.50 -14.62 6.96
C LYS A 117 -13.16 -14.89 5.61
N TYR A 118 -12.36 -15.17 4.58
CA TYR A 118 -12.81 -15.42 3.22
C TYR A 118 -12.78 -16.92 2.89
N ASN A 119 -13.64 -17.32 1.95
CA ASN A 119 -13.51 -18.60 1.28
C ASN A 119 -12.77 -18.38 -0.03
N TYR A 120 -11.73 -19.16 -0.29
CA TYR A 120 -10.98 -19.08 -1.55
C TYR A 120 -11.83 -19.52 -2.74
N SER A 121 -11.80 -18.73 -3.81
CA SER A 121 -12.43 -19.00 -5.09
C SER A 121 -11.41 -18.94 -6.24
N ARG A 122 -11.82 -19.33 -7.45
CA ARG A 122 -10.94 -19.32 -8.63
C ARG A 122 -10.47 -17.91 -9.02
N ASP A 123 -11.25 -16.89 -8.70
CA ASP A 123 -10.95 -15.50 -9.07
C ASP A 123 -10.01 -14.82 -8.06
N ASP A 124 -9.61 -15.52 -6.98
CA ASP A 124 -8.72 -15.03 -5.91
C ASP A 124 -7.24 -15.40 -6.16
N GLU A 125 -6.86 -15.68 -7.40
CA GLU A 125 -5.51 -16.16 -7.76
C GLU A 125 -4.41 -15.17 -7.36
N GLU A 126 -4.65 -13.86 -7.51
CA GLU A 126 -3.65 -12.83 -7.22
C GLU A 126 -3.29 -12.78 -5.74
N ILE A 127 -4.28 -12.81 -4.84
CA ILE A 127 -3.99 -12.81 -3.41
C ILE A 127 -3.37 -14.13 -2.96
N TYR A 128 -3.67 -15.24 -3.64
CA TYR A 128 -2.99 -16.51 -3.40
C TYR A 128 -1.49 -16.44 -3.74
N LYS A 129 -1.12 -15.87 -4.89
CA LYS A 129 0.29 -15.68 -5.29
C LYS A 129 1.04 -14.83 -4.27
N GLU A 130 0.44 -13.73 -3.82
CA GLU A 130 1.02 -12.85 -2.78
C GLU A 130 1.37 -13.61 -1.50
N PHE A 131 0.44 -14.42 -0.97
CA PHE A 131 0.73 -15.22 0.23
C PHE A 131 1.73 -16.35 -0.03
N LEU A 132 1.76 -16.91 -1.24
CA LEU A 132 2.72 -17.95 -1.61
C LEU A 132 4.16 -17.40 -1.68
N GLU A 133 4.36 -16.14 -2.10
CA GLU A 133 5.67 -15.50 -2.11
C GLU A 133 6.18 -15.14 -0.70
N ILE A 134 5.28 -14.94 0.25
CA ILE A 134 5.61 -14.63 1.65
C ILE A 134 5.98 -15.88 2.47
N ALA A 135 5.40 -17.05 2.13
CA ALA A 135 5.50 -18.30 2.88
C ALA A 135 6.77 -19.12 2.57
#